data_AF-A0A3M6EHQ5-F1
#
_entry.id   AF-A0A3M6EHQ5-F1
#
_cell.length_a   1.000
_cell.length_b   1.000
_cell.length_c   1.000
_cell.angle_alpha   90.00
_cell.angle_beta   90.00
_cell.angle_gamma   90.00
#
_symmetry.space_group_name_H-M   'P 1'
#
loop_
_entity.id
_entity.type
_entity.pdbx_description
1 polymer ?
#
loop_
_entity_poly.entity_id
_entity_poly.type
_entity_poly.pdbx_seq_one_letter_code
_entity_poly.pdbx_strand_id
1 'polypeptide(L)'
;MKLVGFMERLQQEDGKAEDETLLVTPGHPFYVPAQHGFVPVIDLKPGDRLQSLADGASENTSSEVESLELYLPVGKTYNLTVDVGHTFYVGKLKTWVHNTGPCQLPDGYFGTSGAK
;
A
#
# COMPACT_ATOMS: atom_id res chain seq x y z
N MET A 1 -3.21 0.88 -20.51
CA MET A 1 -2.66 0.16 -19.34
C MET A 1 -3.75 -0.76 -18.80
N LYS A 2 -3.42 -2.00 -18.37
CA LYS A 2 -4.36 -2.85 -17.63
C LYS A 2 -4.46 -2.34 -16.19
N LEU A 3 -5.58 -2.61 -15.51
CA LEU A 3 -5.79 -2.28 -14.10
C LEU A 3 -6.05 -3.55 -13.30
N VAL A 4 -5.84 -3.49 -12.00
CA VAL A 4 -6.28 -4.52 -11.05
C VAL A 4 -7.35 -3.87 -10.16
N GLY A 5 -8.51 -4.51 -10.08
CA GLY A 5 -9.47 -4.27 -9.01
C GLY A 5 -8.95 -4.96 -7.76
N PHE A 6 -8.54 -4.16 -6.79
CA PHE A 6 -7.97 -4.61 -5.54
C PHE A 6 -8.97 -4.31 -4.42
N MET A 7 -9.50 -5.34 -3.77
CA MET A 7 -10.43 -5.19 -2.66
C MET A 7 -9.72 -5.45 -1.34
N GLU A 8 -9.83 -4.52 -0.41
CA GLU A 8 -9.35 -4.63 0.97
C GLU A 8 -10.48 -4.43 1.98
N ARG A 9 -10.36 -5.13 3.11
CA ARG A 9 -11.28 -5.05 4.25
C ARG A 9 -10.51 -4.61 5.49
N LEU A 10 -11.07 -3.67 6.24
CA LEU A 10 -10.63 -3.31 7.58
C LEU A 10 -11.67 -3.78 8.60
N GLN A 11 -11.25 -4.57 9.57
CA GLN A 11 -12.09 -5.06 10.67
C GLN A 11 -11.80 -4.24 11.92
N GLN A 12 -12.83 -3.57 12.46
CA GLN A 12 -12.73 -2.76 13.68
C GLN A 12 -12.98 -3.62 14.92
N GLU A 13 -12.41 -3.21 16.05
CA GLU A 13 -12.56 -3.90 17.34
C GLU A 13 -14.03 -3.98 17.81
N ASP A 14 -14.88 -3.04 17.37
CA ASP A 14 -16.32 -3.02 17.68
C ASP A 14 -17.15 -3.99 16.81
N GLY A 15 -16.48 -4.82 15.99
CA GLY A 15 -17.11 -5.81 15.12
C GLY A 15 -17.58 -5.24 13.78
N LYS A 16 -17.41 -3.95 13.51
CA LYS A 16 -17.68 -3.38 12.18
C LYS A 16 -16.60 -3.77 11.18
N ALA A 17 -16.99 -3.85 9.92
CA ALA A 17 -16.07 -4.01 8.80
C ALA A 17 -16.30 -2.89 7.80
N GLU A 18 -15.21 -2.38 7.23
CA GLU A 18 -15.24 -1.43 6.12
C GLU A 18 -14.45 -2.01 4.94
N ASP A 19 -15.12 -2.10 3.79
CA ASP A 19 -14.52 -2.60 2.55
C ASP A 19 -14.26 -1.43 1.59
N GLU A 20 -13.18 -1.53 0.80
CA GLU A 20 -12.85 -0.61 -0.29
C GLU A 20 -12.34 -1.37 -1.51
N THR A 21 -12.67 -0.88 -2.71
CA THR A 21 -12.07 -1.36 -3.96
C THR A 21 -11.29 -0.25 -4.63
N LEU A 22 -10.00 -0.48 -4.86
CA LEU A 22 -9.10 0.40 -5.59
C LEU A 22 -8.86 -0.12 -7.00
N LEU A 23 -8.86 0.78 -7.99
CA LEU A 23 -8.44 0.48 -9.36
C LEU A 23 -7.03 1.02 -9.57
N VAL A 24 -6.05 0.13 -9.57
CA VAL A 24 -4.63 0.48 -9.60
C VAL A 24 -3.90 -0.22 -10.74
N THR A 25 -2.74 0.29 -11.14
CA THR A 25 -1.89 -0.44 -12.09
C THR A 25 -1.33 -1.70 -11.42
N PRO A 26 -1.14 -2.82 -12.16
CA PRO A 26 -0.63 -4.07 -11.58
C PRO A 26 0.67 -3.93 -10.78
N GLY A 27 1.55 -3.01 -11.21
CA GLY A 27 2.82 -2.74 -10.55
C GLY A 27 2.78 -1.73 -9.41
N HIS A 28 1.60 -1.21 -9.01
CA HIS A 28 1.52 -0.24 -7.91
C HIS A 28 1.75 -0.99 -6.58
N PRO A 29 2.75 -0.61 -5.78
CA PRO A 29 3.12 -1.38 -4.62
C PRO A 29 2.50 -0.89 -3.30
N PHE A 30 2.15 -1.84 -2.44
CA PHE A 30 1.53 -1.63 -1.12
C PHE A 30 2.45 -2.17 -0.03
N TYR A 31 2.51 -1.49 1.11
CA TYR A 31 3.36 -1.93 2.22
C TYR A 31 2.77 -3.15 2.92
N VAL A 32 3.57 -4.21 3.01
CA VAL A 32 3.24 -5.46 3.72
C VAL A 32 4.21 -5.60 4.91
N PRO A 33 3.75 -5.31 6.14
CA PRO A 33 4.60 -5.39 7.34
C PRO A 33 5.30 -6.74 7.52
N ALA A 34 4.60 -7.84 7.25
CA ALA A 34 5.17 -9.19 7.33
C ALA A 34 6.38 -9.42 6.40
N GLN A 35 6.52 -8.61 5.35
CA GLN A 35 7.63 -8.68 4.39
C GLN A 35 8.61 -7.52 4.55
N HIS A 36 8.37 -6.59 5.49
CA HIS A 36 9.13 -5.36 5.68
C HIS A 36 9.38 -4.62 4.35
N GLY A 37 8.35 -4.56 3.49
CA GLY A 37 8.54 -4.13 2.12
C GLY A 37 7.27 -3.79 1.37
N PHE A 38 7.48 -3.10 0.25
CA PHE A 38 6.44 -2.72 -0.70
C PHE A 38 6.30 -3.82 -1.76
N VAL A 39 5.10 -4.40 -1.85
CA VAL A 39 4.79 -5.52 -2.73
C VAL A 39 3.86 -5.04 -3.85
N PRO A 40 4.17 -5.28 -5.14
CA PRO A 40 3.25 -4.96 -6.24
C PRO A 40 1.88 -5.59 -6.05
N VAL A 41 0.81 -4.86 -6.37
CA VAL A 41 -0.57 -5.39 -6.25
C VAL A 41 -0.75 -6.74 -6.94
N ILE A 42 -0.15 -6.94 -8.11
CA ILE A 42 -0.28 -8.20 -8.85
C ILE A 42 0.32 -9.41 -8.12
N ASP A 43 1.20 -9.18 -7.14
CA ASP A 43 1.87 -10.21 -6.36
C ASP A 43 1.22 -10.45 -4.99
N LEU A 44 0.28 -9.58 -4.57
CA LEU A 44 -0.51 -9.74 -3.35
C LEU A 44 -1.48 -10.91 -3.46
N LYS A 45 -1.85 -11.47 -2.30
CA LYS A 45 -2.77 -12.59 -2.16
C LYS A 45 -3.87 -12.27 -1.17
N PRO A 46 -5.07 -12.84 -1.34
CA PRO A 46 -6.08 -12.83 -0.29
C PRO A 46 -5.49 -13.29 1.04
N GLY A 47 -5.73 -12.53 2.11
CA GLY A 47 -5.14 -12.75 3.44
C GLY A 47 -3.87 -11.97 3.73
N ASP A 48 -3.22 -11.38 2.72
CA ASP A 48 -2.09 -10.48 2.97
C ASP A 48 -2.57 -9.27 3.79
N ARG A 49 -1.75 -8.88 4.78
CA ARG A 49 -2.07 -7.82 5.73
C ARG A 49 -1.31 -6.56 5.34
N LEU A 50 -2.02 -5.43 5.28
CA LEU A 50 -1.47 -4.15 4.86
C LEU A 50 -1.52 -3.15 6.00
N GLN A 51 -0.59 -2.20 5.97
CA GLN A 51 -0.56 -1.10 6.94
C GLN A 51 -1.43 0.06 6.44
N SER A 52 -2.24 0.62 7.34
CA SER A 52 -2.94 1.88 7.13
C SER A 52 -2.39 2.99 8.03
N LEU A 53 -2.78 4.23 7.73
CA LEU A 53 -2.46 5.39 8.57
C LEU A 53 -2.90 5.20 10.04
N ALA A 54 -3.97 4.44 10.31
CA ALA A 54 -4.48 4.23 11.65
C ALA A 54 -3.54 3.35 12.52
N ASP A 55 -2.68 2.55 11.89
CA ASP A 55 -1.70 1.68 12.57
C ASP A 55 -0.52 2.47 13.16
N GLY A 56 -0.37 3.74 12.78
CA GLY A 56 0.72 4.61 13.23
C GLY A 56 2.10 4.06 12.84
N ALA A 57 3.11 4.29 13.69
CA ALA A 57 4.49 3.86 13.45
C ALA A 57 4.76 2.40 13.88
N SER A 58 3.72 1.58 14.01
CA SER A 58 3.84 0.18 14.43
C SER A 58 3.81 -0.76 13.21
N GLU A 59 4.20 -2.02 13.41
CA GLU A 59 4.00 -3.08 12.42
C GLU A 59 2.57 -3.68 12.48
N ASN A 60 1.63 -2.95 13.10
CA ASN A 60 0.23 -3.36 13.09
C ASN A 60 -0.33 -3.30 11.66
N THR A 61 -1.34 -4.11 11.44
CA THR A 61 -2.03 -4.20 10.16
C THR A 61 -3.52 -4.11 10.41
N SER A 62 -4.15 -3.13 9.79
CA SER A 62 -5.57 -2.85 9.97
C SER A 62 -6.41 -3.25 8.77
N SER A 63 -5.82 -3.39 7.58
CA SER A 63 -6.52 -3.93 6.40
C SER A 63 -5.94 -5.26 5.93
N GLU A 64 -6.80 -6.05 5.31
CA GLU A 64 -6.51 -7.35 4.72
C GLU A 64 -6.96 -7.35 3.27
N VAL A 65 -6.16 -7.96 2.41
CA VAL A 65 -6.52 -8.20 1.02
C VAL A 65 -7.64 -9.25 0.97
N GLU A 66 -8.79 -8.87 0.42
CA GLU A 66 -9.92 -9.77 0.24
C GLU A 66 -9.86 -10.48 -1.12
N SER A 67 -9.63 -9.71 -2.18
CA SER A 67 -9.59 -10.26 -3.54
C SER A 67 -8.87 -9.34 -4.53
N LEU A 68 -8.43 -9.95 -5.63
CA LEU A 68 -7.84 -9.27 -6.77
C LEU A 68 -8.49 -9.75 -8.06
N GLU A 69 -8.87 -8.79 -8.92
CA GLU A 69 -9.41 -9.07 -10.24
C GLU A 69 -8.63 -8.28 -11.30
N LEU A 70 -8.08 -8.98 -12.29
CA LEU A 70 -7.40 -8.31 -13.40
C LEU A 70 -8.45 -7.68 -14.34
N TYR A 71 -8.53 -6.35 -14.29
CA TYR A 71 -9.41 -5.56 -15.12
C TYR A 71 -8.68 -5.13 -16.40
N LEU A 72 -9.18 -5.59 -17.56
CA LEU A 72 -8.63 -5.24 -18.87
C LEU A 72 -9.12 -3.93 -19.53
N PRO A 73 -10.06 -3.12 -19.00
CA PRO A 73 -10.44 -1.89 -19.69
C PRO A 73 -9.32 -0.87 -19.63
N VAL A 74 -9.15 -0.16 -20.75
CA VAL A 74 -8.16 0.90 -20.88
C VAL A 74 -8.73 2.15 -20.20
N GLY A 75 -8.22 2.49 -19.03
CA GLY A 75 -8.60 3.68 -18.26
C GLY A 75 -7.53 4.76 -18.26
N LYS A 76 -7.92 6.01 -17.96
CA LYS A 76 -6.99 7.07 -17.59
C LYS A 76 -6.63 6.93 -16.11
N THR A 77 -5.35 6.77 -15.82
CA THR A 77 -4.82 6.74 -14.44
C THR A 77 -4.20 8.08 -14.09
N TYR A 78 -4.17 8.40 -12.80
CA TYR A 78 -3.53 9.58 -12.26
C TYR A 78 -2.39 9.17 -11.35
N ASN A 79 -1.40 10.06 -11.21
CA ASN A 79 -0.27 9.84 -10.34
C ASN A 79 0.12 11.14 -9.61
N LEU A 80 0.70 11.00 -8.41
CA LEU A 80 1.21 12.08 -7.59
C LEU A 80 2.73 11.95 -7.42
N THR A 81 3.48 12.98 -7.78
CA THR A 81 4.92 13.02 -7.47
C THR A 81 5.11 13.47 -6.02
N VAL A 82 5.77 12.62 -5.22
CA VAL A 82 6.19 12.93 -3.85
C VAL A 82 7.72 12.95 -3.85
N ASP A 83 8.30 14.07 -3.43
CA ASP A 83 9.73 14.36 -3.60
C ASP A 83 10.66 13.44 -2.80
N VAL A 84 10.26 13.10 -1.56
CA VAL A 84 11.09 12.29 -0.67
C VAL A 84 10.31 11.08 -0.16
N GLY A 85 10.95 9.90 -0.15
CA GLY A 85 10.33 8.65 0.25
C GLY A 85 9.39 8.04 -0.80
N HIS A 86 8.76 8.87 -1.64
CA HIS A 86 7.83 8.47 -2.69
C HIS A 86 6.63 7.65 -2.21
N THR A 87 6.29 7.75 -0.92
CA THR A 87 5.17 7.05 -0.32
C THR A 87 4.04 8.00 0.06
N PHE A 88 2.81 7.51 0.04
CA PHE A 88 1.64 8.22 0.52
C PHE A 88 0.53 7.23 0.91
N TYR A 89 -0.55 7.74 1.48
CA TYR A 89 -1.74 6.95 1.80
C TYR A 89 -2.81 7.16 0.73
N VAL A 90 -3.46 6.08 0.31
CA VAL A 90 -4.50 6.11 -0.72
C VAL A 90 -5.81 5.50 -0.21
N GLY A 91 -6.91 5.87 -0.85
CA GLY A 91 -8.23 5.31 -0.54
C GLY A 91 -8.85 5.85 0.76
N LYS A 92 -10.04 5.36 1.03
CA LYS A 92 -10.80 5.53 2.26
C LYS A 92 -10.12 4.86 3.44
N LEU A 93 -9.55 3.67 3.24
CA LEU A 93 -8.85 2.93 4.31
C LEU A 93 -7.46 3.50 4.60
N LYS A 94 -6.95 4.41 3.75
CA LYS A 94 -5.66 5.10 3.92
C LYS A 94 -4.51 4.11 3.99
N THR A 95 -4.41 3.26 2.98
CA THR A 95 -3.40 2.19 2.91
C THR A 95 -2.08 2.74 2.39
N TRP A 96 -0.96 2.30 2.98
CA TRP A 96 0.36 2.84 2.68
C TRP A 96 0.91 2.27 1.38
N VAL A 97 1.14 3.16 0.41
CA VAL A 97 1.61 2.81 -0.93
C VAL A 97 2.87 3.57 -1.28
N HIS A 98 3.58 3.05 -2.29
CA HIS A 98 4.77 3.67 -2.84
C HIS A 98 4.58 3.92 -4.33
N ASN A 99 5.11 5.02 -4.86
CA ASN A 99 4.82 5.43 -6.23
C ASN A 99 5.90 5.03 -7.26
N THR A 100 7.13 4.79 -6.80
CA THR A 100 8.25 4.46 -7.69
C THR A 100 8.86 3.09 -7.35
N GLY A 101 9.71 2.57 -8.23
CA GLY A 101 10.54 1.38 -7.95
C GLY A 101 11.65 1.70 -6.93
N PRO A 102 12.71 0.88 -6.78
CA PRO A 102 13.67 0.99 -5.69
C PRO A 102 14.11 2.44 -5.42
N CYS A 103 13.84 2.89 -4.20
CA CYS A 103 14.02 4.27 -3.79
C CYS A 103 15.41 4.52 -3.26
N GLN A 104 16.18 5.32 -3.98
CA GLN A 104 17.38 5.94 -3.44
C GLN A 104 16.95 7.11 -2.57
N LEU A 105 17.00 6.92 -1.26
CA LEU A 105 16.78 7.99 -0.31
C LEU A 105 18.05 8.85 -0.20
N PRO A 106 17.92 10.17 0.04
CA PRO A 106 19.07 11.02 0.31
C PRO A 106 19.90 10.50 1.50
N ASP A 107 21.20 10.76 1.48
CA ASP A 107 22.08 10.42 2.60
C ASP A 107 21.58 11.05 3.91
N GLY A 108 21.52 10.25 4.97
CA GLY A 108 21.07 10.70 6.30
C GLY A 108 19.55 10.83 6.46
N TYR A 109 18.74 10.36 5.50
CA TYR A 109 17.27 10.45 5.58
C TYR A 109 16.67 9.77 6.82
N PHE A 110 17.20 8.62 7.22
CA PHE A 110 16.79 7.93 8.45
C PHE A 110 17.49 8.46 9.72
N GLY A 111 18.18 9.60 9.61
CA GLY A 111 19.15 10.07 10.59
C GLY A 111 20.43 9.24 10.56
N THR A 112 21.54 9.81 11.04
CA THR A 112 22.70 9.01 11.41
C THR A 112 22.25 8.02 12.47
N SER A 113 22.01 6.77 12.09
CA SER A 113 22.01 5.68 13.06
C SER A 113 23.34 5.80 13.79
N GLY A 114 23.28 6.26 15.04
CA GLY A 114 24.46 6.50 15.85
C GLY A 114 25.31 5.24 15.84
N ALA A 115 26.51 5.34 15.29
CA ALA A 115 27.59 4.49 15.73
C ALA A 115 27.82 4.84 17.21
N LYS A 116 27.27 4.03 18.12
CA LYS A 116 27.83 3.61 19.42
C LYS A 116 26.84 2.76 20.19
#